data_AF-A0A9C8KWV7-F1
#
_entry.id   AF-A0A9C8KWV7-F1
#
_cell.length_a   1.000
_cell.length_b   1.000
_cell.length_c   1.000
_cell.angle_alpha   90.00
_cell.angle_beta   90.00
_cell.angle_gamma   90.00
#
_symmetry.space_group_name_H-M   'P 1'
#
loop_
_entity.id
_entity.type
_entity.pdbx_description
1 polymer ?
#
loop_
_entity_poly.entity_id
_entity_poly.type
_entity_poly.pdbx_seq_one_letter_code
_entity_poly.pdbx_strand_id
1 'polypeptide(L)'
;MLSCSSLPKEEEPSRRISQEAAKYTKYGNSFFALGEYDEAAQMYQNALDGYVQIDDLSEVLSLSHALVKALIYTGRREEAQRVLDQAGEYSDDLRLPESESLDKRVLTAEHYLLRGELAYLRDDHRGAMESFDHALTALHDSGAEELRAVLLQSRATVLRDLEDYDGARENLHTAIIYNTELNN
;
A
#
# COMPACT_ATOMS: atom_id res chain seq x y z
N MET A 1 -26.95 -33.65 -39.16
CA MET A 1 -26.60 -32.28 -38.75
C MET A 1 -26.31 -32.32 -37.26
N LEU A 2 -25.03 -32.25 -36.87
CA LEU A 2 -24.62 -32.16 -35.46
C LEU A 2 -24.74 -30.70 -35.03
N SER A 3 -25.58 -30.44 -34.04
CA SER A 3 -25.79 -29.11 -33.47
C SER A 3 -24.63 -28.78 -32.54
N CYS A 4 -23.74 -27.89 -32.96
CA CYS A 4 -22.76 -27.26 -32.09
C CYS A 4 -23.47 -26.23 -31.23
N SER A 5 -24.05 -26.68 -30.10
CA SER A 5 -24.49 -25.78 -29.04
C SER A 5 -23.26 -25.37 -28.22
N SER A 6 -22.51 -24.38 -28.70
CA SER A 6 -21.47 -23.71 -27.91
C SER A 6 -22.14 -22.65 -27.03
N LEU A 7 -22.81 -23.09 -25.97
CA LEU A 7 -23.11 -22.20 -24.84
C LEU A 7 -21.76 -21.69 -24.31
N PRO A 8 -21.60 -20.37 -24.06
CA PRO A 8 -20.43 -19.85 -23.38
C PRO A 8 -20.25 -20.65 -22.09
N LYS A 9 -19.04 -21.18 -21.82
CA LYS A 9 -18.76 -21.78 -20.52
C LYS A 9 -19.07 -20.72 -19.47
N GLU A 10 -20.02 -21.00 -18.59
CA GLU A 10 -20.31 -20.12 -17.45
C GLU A 10 -18.99 -19.86 -16.72
N GLU A 11 -18.62 -18.59 -16.59
CA GLU A 11 -17.40 -18.24 -15.87
C GLU A 11 -17.52 -18.69 -14.41
N GLU A 12 -16.45 -19.25 -13.86
CA GLU A 12 -16.41 -19.64 -12.45
C GLU A 12 -16.76 -18.44 -11.55
N PRO A 13 -17.59 -18.60 -10.51
CA PRO A 13 -18.00 -17.49 -9.64
C PRO A 13 -16.83 -16.65 -9.11
N SER A 14 -15.75 -17.28 -8.66
CA SER A 14 -14.53 -16.60 -8.18
C SER A 14 -13.85 -15.77 -9.28
N ARG A 15 -13.91 -16.22 -10.53
CA ARG A 15 -13.36 -15.48 -11.68
C ARG A 15 -14.17 -14.22 -11.98
N ARG A 16 -15.49 -14.29 -11.85
CA ARG A 16 -16.33 -13.09 -12.02
C ARG A 16 -16.09 -12.08 -10.90
N ILE A 17 -15.96 -12.55 -9.66
CA ILE A 17 -15.65 -11.70 -8.51
C ILE A 17 -14.31 -11.00 -8.72
N SER A 18 -13.26 -11.73 -9.11
CA SER A 18 -11.94 -11.13 -9.33
C SER A 18 -11.92 -10.15 -10.51
N GLN A 19 -12.63 -10.43 -11.60
CA GLN A 19 -12.75 -9.50 -12.73
C GLN A 19 -13.43 -8.19 -12.34
N GLU A 20 -14.53 -8.27 -11.58
CA GLU A 20 -15.25 -7.08 -11.13
C GLU A 20 -14.44 -6.30 -10.08
N ALA A 21 -13.78 -6.99 -9.15
CA ALA A 21 -12.87 -6.36 -8.19
C ALA A 21 -11.71 -5.63 -8.89
N ALA A 22 -11.06 -6.27 -9.88
CA ALA A 22 -10.00 -5.65 -10.67
C ALA A 22 -10.47 -4.41 -11.46
N LYS A 23 -11.74 -4.36 -11.86
CA LYS A 23 -12.33 -3.17 -12.49
C LYS A 23 -12.47 -2.03 -11.49
N TYR A 24 -12.95 -2.32 -10.29
CA TYR A 24 -13.00 -1.33 -9.21
C TYR A 24 -11.59 -0.84 -8.83
N THR A 25 -10.58 -1.72 -8.75
CA THR A 25 -9.17 -1.32 -8.54
C THR A 25 -8.71 -0.30 -9.56
N LYS A 26 -9.01 -0.52 -10.85
CA LYS A 26 -8.64 0.41 -11.93
C LYS A 26 -9.33 1.76 -11.81
N TYR A 27 -10.61 1.77 -11.43
CA TYR A 27 -11.32 3.03 -11.17
C TYR A 27 -10.76 3.76 -9.95
N GLY A 28 -10.49 3.04 -8.86
CA GLY A 28 -9.85 3.61 -7.66
C GLY A 28 -8.52 4.28 -8.00
N ASN A 29 -7.65 3.60 -8.74
CA ASN A 29 -6.37 4.16 -9.19
C ASN A 29 -6.55 5.39 -10.10
N SER A 30 -7.57 5.38 -10.95
CA SER A 30 -7.87 6.52 -11.83
C SER A 30 -8.34 7.74 -11.04
N PHE A 31 -9.28 7.55 -10.11
CA PHE A 31 -9.76 8.61 -9.23
C PHE A 31 -8.65 9.15 -8.33
N PHE A 32 -7.84 8.27 -7.76
CA PHE A 32 -6.71 8.65 -6.92
C PHE A 32 -5.71 9.53 -7.68
N ALA A 33 -5.38 9.17 -8.93
CA ALA A 33 -4.49 9.95 -9.77
C ALA A 33 -5.07 11.33 -10.15
N LEU A 34 -6.40 11.49 -10.15
CA LEU A 34 -7.10 12.76 -10.37
C LEU A 34 -7.25 13.58 -9.08
N GLY A 35 -6.87 13.05 -7.92
CA GLY A 35 -7.08 13.68 -6.61
C GLY A 35 -8.52 13.53 -6.07
N GLU A 36 -9.35 12.70 -6.71
CA GLU A 36 -10.72 12.38 -6.31
C GLU A 36 -10.67 11.27 -5.25
N TYR A 37 -10.19 11.61 -4.06
CA TYR A 37 -9.83 10.62 -3.04
C TYR A 37 -11.03 9.92 -2.38
N ASP A 38 -12.18 10.60 -2.26
CA ASP A 38 -13.40 9.98 -1.71
C ASP A 38 -13.94 8.92 -2.68
N GLU A 39 -13.97 9.23 -3.98
CA GLU A 39 -14.34 8.30 -5.05
C GLU A 39 -13.34 7.14 -5.13
N ALA A 40 -12.04 7.42 -5.00
CA ALA A 40 -11.00 6.40 -4.94
C ALA A 40 -11.21 5.44 -3.77
N ALA A 41 -11.45 5.96 -2.57
CA ALA A 41 -11.73 5.17 -1.37
C ALA A 41 -12.94 4.26 -1.57
N GLN A 42 -14.02 4.78 -2.17
CA GLN A 42 -15.22 3.97 -2.46
C GLN A 42 -14.92 2.83 -3.44
N MET A 43 -14.13 3.09 -4.49
CA MET A 43 -13.77 2.04 -5.45
C MET A 43 -12.83 1.00 -4.84
N TYR A 44 -11.86 1.41 -4.02
CA TYR A 44 -10.98 0.48 -3.32
C TYR A 44 -11.74 -0.41 -2.35
N GLN A 45 -12.72 0.13 -1.61
CA GLN A 45 -13.57 -0.69 -0.74
C GLN A 45 -14.37 -1.74 -1.52
N ASN A 46 -14.96 -1.36 -2.67
CA ASN A 46 -15.70 -2.31 -3.50
C ASN A 46 -14.80 -3.43 -4.05
N ALA A 47 -13.55 -3.10 -4.41
CA ALA A 47 -12.56 -4.10 -4.84
C ALA A 47 -12.17 -5.02 -3.67
N LEU A 48 -11.91 -4.43 -2.50
CA LEU A 48 -11.51 -5.14 -1.29
C LEU A 48 -12.57 -6.19 -0.88
N ASP A 49 -13.85 -5.81 -0.89
CA ASP A 49 -14.96 -6.73 -0.59
C ASP A 49 -14.97 -7.96 -1.52
N GLY A 50 -14.54 -7.79 -2.77
CA GLY A 50 -14.44 -8.89 -3.75
C GLY A 50 -13.24 -9.80 -3.48
N TYR A 51 -12.06 -9.23 -3.26
CA TYR A 51 -10.85 -10.02 -3.00
C TYR A 51 -10.88 -10.74 -1.65
N VAL A 52 -11.54 -10.17 -0.63
CA VAL A 52 -11.82 -10.86 0.64
C VAL A 52 -12.70 -12.10 0.41
N GLN A 53 -13.70 -12.04 -0.48
CA GLN A 53 -14.61 -13.18 -0.73
C GLN A 53 -13.92 -14.38 -1.40
N ILE A 54 -12.80 -14.15 -2.08
CA ILE A 54 -12.05 -15.19 -2.78
C ILE A 54 -10.72 -15.51 -2.11
N ASP A 55 -10.50 -14.99 -0.90
CA ASP A 55 -9.30 -15.20 -0.07
C ASP A 55 -7.97 -14.83 -0.77
N ASP A 56 -7.99 -13.80 -1.62
CA ASP A 56 -6.78 -13.28 -2.26
C ASP A 56 -6.08 -12.26 -1.35
N LEU A 57 -5.37 -12.78 -0.35
CA LEU A 57 -4.76 -11.95 0.71
C LEU A 57 -3.74 -10.93 0.18
N SER A 58 -3.07 -11.22 -0.94
CA SER A 58 -2.11 -10.29 -1.54
C SER A 58 -2.82 -9.03 -2.08
N GLU A 59 -3.91 -9.23 -2.82
CA GLU A 59 -4.75 -8.14 -3.34
C GLU A 59 -5.48 -7.41 -2.21
N VAL A 60 -5.95 -8.13 -1.19
CA VAL A 60 -6.55 -7.55 0.02
C VAL A 60 -5.59 -6.57 0.70
N LEU A 61 -4.32 -6.94 0.86
CA LEU A 61 -3.31 -6.08 1.47
C LEU A 61 -3.00 -4.84 0.62
N SER A 62 -2.74 -5.05 -0.67
CA SER A 62 -2.46 -3.96 -1.63
C SER A 62 -3.59 -2.93 -1.66
N LEU A 63 -4.84 -3.39 -1.74
CA LEU A 63 -6.02 -2.53 -1.74
C LEU A 63 -6.26 -1.86 -0.40
N SER A 64 -6.00 -2.54 0.71
CA SER A 64 -6.09 -1.93 2.04
C SER A 64 -5.10 -0.76 2.15
N HIS A 65 -3.87 -0.91 1.68
CA HIS A 65 -2.89 0.18 1.66
C HIS A 65 -3.34 1.36 0.78
N ALA A 66 -3.88 1.09 -0.41
CA ALA A 66 -4.41 2.12 -1.30
C ALA A 66 -5.60 2.87 -0.67
N LEU A 67 -6.51 2.13 -0.02
CA LEU A 67 -7.63 2.70 0.72
C LEU A 67 -7.15 3.58 1.89
N VAL A 68 -6.17 3.11 2.67
CA VAL A 68 -5.58 3.89 3.78
C VAL A 68 -5.00 5.21 3.27
N LYS A 69 -4.27 5.20 2.15
CA LYS A 69 -3.76 6.44 1.52
C LYS A 69 -4.89 7.39 1.16
N ALA A 70 -5.95 6.91 0.50
CA ALA A 70 -7.09 7.74 0.13
C ALA A 70 -7.81 8.33 1.38
N LEU A 71 -7.95 7.53 2.44
CA LEU A 71 -8.52 7.97 3.71
C LEU A 71 -7.65 9.02 4.43
N ILE A 72 -6.32 8.91 4.34
CA ILE A 72 -5.41 9.93 4.85
C ILE A 72 -5.62 11.26 4.12
N TYR A 73 -5.68 11.25 2.77
CA TYR A 73 -5.86 12.47 1.98
C TYR A 73 -7.23 13.14 2.18
N THR A 74 -8.25 12.38 2.57
CA THR A 74 -9.58 12.90 2.93
C THR A 74 -9.70 13.28 4.41
N GLY A 75 -8.65 13.09 5.21
CA GLY A 75 -8.63 13.42 6.64
C GLY A 75 -9.35 12.40 7.53
N ARG A 76 -9.79 11.27 7.00
CA ARG A 76 -10.50 10.19 7.72
C ARG A 76 -9.54 9.28 8.51
N ARG A 77 -8.72 9.89 9.36
CA ARG A 77 -7.58 9.25 10.05
C ARG A 77 -7.95 8.06 10.94
N GLU A 78 -9.09 8.10 11.60
CA GLU A 78 -9.55 7.00 12.47
C GLU A 78 -9.98 5.78 11.67
N GLU A 79 -10.56 6.01 10.49
CA GLU A 79 -10.94 4.93 9.58
C GLU A 79 -9.73 4.33 8.89
N ALA A 80 -8.80 5.19 8.43
CA ALA A 80 -7.51 4.77 7.91
C ALA A 80 -6.79 3.84 8.91
N GLN A 81 -6.81 4.17 10.20
CA GLN A 81 -6.24 3.30 11.23
C GLN A 81 -6.91 1.94 11.31
N ARG A 82 -8.25 1.90 11.33
CA ARG A 82 -8.99 0.63 11.41
C ARG A 82 -8.68 -0.28 10.21
N VAL A 83 -8.64 0.30 9.01
CA VAL A 83 -8.29 -0.45 7.78
C VAL A 83 -6.85 -0.94 7.87
N LEU A 84 -5.91 -0.10 8.33
CA LEU A 84 -4.51 -0.50 8.46
C LEU A 84 -4.32 -1.60 9.51
N ASP A 85 -4.99 -1.51 10.67
CA ASP A 85 -4.92 -2.55 11.71
C ASP A 85 -5.44 -3.89 11.18
N GLN A 86 -6.57 -3.89 10.47
CA GLN A 86 -7.11 -5.07 9.81
C GLN A 86 -6.17 -5.63 8.73
N ALA A 87 -5.52 -4.76 7.95
CA ALA A 87 -4.50 -5.18 6.99
C ALA A 87 -3.32 -5.88 7.67
N GLY A 88 -2.94 -5.46 8.88
CA GLY A 88 -1.89 -6.11 9.67
C GLY A 88 -2.21 -7.58 9.96
N GLU A 89 -3.46 -7.87 10.29
CA GLU A 89 -3.94 -9.25 10.54
C GLU A 89 -3.78 -10.13 9.29
N TYR A 90 -4.13 -9.62 8.11
CA TYR A 90 -3.93 -10.35 6.85
C TYR A 90 -2.46 -10.56 6.51
N SER A 91 -1.59 -9.60 6.85
CA SER A 91 -0.15 -9.71 6.60
C SER A 91 0.49 -10.82 7.43
N ASP A 92 0.04 -11.02 8.66
CA ASP A 92 0.52 -12.10 9.54
C ASP A 92 0.13 -13.48 8.99
N ASP A 93 -1.05 -13.59 8.36
CA ASP A 93 -1.55 -14.81 7.73
C ASP A 93 -0.98 -15.05 6.32
N LEU A 94 -0.47 -14.01 5.65
CA LEU A 94 0.02 -14.08 4.29
C LEU A 94 1.27 -14.97 4.16
N ARG A 95 1.11 -16.09 3.46
CA ARG A 95 2.18 -16.99 3.03
C ARG A 95 2.40 -16.88 1.53
N LEU A 96 3.43 -16.16 1.13
CA LEU A 96 3.88 -16.09 -0.26
C LEU A 96 4.98 -17.14 -0.54
N PRO A 97 5.03 -17.72 -1.75
CA PRO A 97 6.17 -18.52 -2.19
C PRO A 97 7.48 -17.71 -2.12
N GLU A 98 8.62 -18.38 -2.00
CA GLU A 98 9.94 -17.72 -1.98
C GLU A 98 10.19 -16.84 -3.21
N SER A 99 9.61 -17.20 -4.36
CA SER A 99 9.68 -16.41 -5.60
C SER A 99 9.01 -15.05 -5.52
N GLU A 100 8.09 -14.86 -4.56
CA GLU A 100 7.34 -13.62 -4.31
C GLU A 100 7.77 -12.97 -2.98
N SER A 101 8.92 -13.38 -2.44
CA SER A 101 9.49 -12.82 -1.21
C SER A 101 9.77 -11.32 -1.33
N LEU A 102 10.07 -10.82 -2.53
CA LEU A 102 10.20 -9.39 -2.81
C LEU A 102 8.87 -8.65 -2.60
N ASP A 103 7.76 -9.19 -3.12
CA ASP A 103 6.44 -8.59 -2.97
C ASP A 103 6.03 -8.55 -1.50
N LYS A 104 6.33 -9.61 -0.73
CA LYS A 104 6.11 -9.60 0.72
C LYS A 104 6.87 -8.48 1.43
N ARG A 105 8.14 -8.27 1.09
CA ARG A 105 8.97 -7.21 1.69
C ARG A 105 8.42 -5.82 1.36
N VAL A 106 8.01 -5.61 0.12
CA VAL A 106 7.40 -4.34 -0.34
C VAL A 106 6.09 -4.10 0.42
N LEU A 107 5.17 -5.06 0.45
CA LEU A 107 3.91 -4.94 1.19
C LEU A 107 4.15 -4.66 2.68
N THR A 108 5.12 -5.35 3.28
CA THR A 108 5.49 -5.12 4.69
C THR A 108 5.97 -3.68 4.89
N ALA A 109 6.86 -3.19 4.01
CA ALA A 109 7.39 -1.84 4.10
C ALA A 109 6.32 -0.76 3.88
N GLU A 110 5.41 -0.96 2.93
CA GLU A 110 4.26 -0.07 2.71
C GLU A 110 3.34 0.00 3.94
N HIS A 111 3.08 -1.14 4.57
CA HIS A 111 2.28 -1.19 5.80
C HIS A 111 2.91 -0.32 6.90
N TYR A 112 4.22 -0.50 7.12
CA TYR A 112 4.96 0.29 8.11
C TYR A 112 5.09 1.78 7.72
N LEU A 113 5.21 2.11 6.43
CA LEU A 113 5.16 3.50 5.94
C LEU A 113 3.84 4.15 6.34
N LEU A 114 2.71 3.53 6.02
CA LEU A 114 1.38 4.08 6.31
C LEU A 114 1.12 4.21 7.81
N ARG A 115 1.62 3.25 8.59
CA ARG A 115 1.54 3.33 10.06
C ARG A 115 2.35 4.51 10.59
N GLY A 116 3.53 4.74 10.01
CA GLY A 116 4.37 5.87 10.38
C GLY A 116 3.73 7.22 10.00
N GLU A 117 3.12 7.32 8.82
CA GLU A 117 2.37 8.50 8.40
C GLU A 117 1.19 8.79 9.35
N LEU A 118 0.40 7.77 9.71
CA LEU A 118 -0.70 7.94 10.67
C LEU A 118 -0.23 8.32 12.07
N ALA A 119 0.90 7.77 12.53
CA ALA A 119 1.51 8.16 13.80
C ALA A 119 1.97 9.62 13.77
N TYR A 120 2.63 10.04 12.70
CA TYR A 120 3.05 11.42 12.49
C TYR A 120 1.85 12.39 12.48
N LEU A 121 0.75 12.03 11.80
CA LEU A 121 -0.49 12.82 11.80
C LEU A 121 -1.17 12.94 13.17
N ARG A 122 -0.73 12.18 14.18
CA ARG A 122 -1.16 12.25 15.58
C ARG A 122 -0.11 12.88 16.50
N ASP A 123 0.93 13.50 15.92
CA ASP A 123 2.09 14.04 16.63
C ASP A 123 2.87 12.97 17.43
N ASP A 124 2.69 11.69 17.12
CA ASP A 124 3.49 10.59 17.66
C ASP A 124 4.76 10.41 16.82
N HIS A 125 5.69 11.36 16.96
CA HIS A 125 6.95 11.35 16.23
C HIS A 125 7.79 10.10 16.53
N ARG A 126 7.72 9.56 17.76
CA ARG A 126 8.46 8.35 18.12
C ARG A 126 7.90 7.12 17.40
N GLY A 127 6.58 6.91 17.45
CA GLY A 127 5.91 5.82 16.74
C GLY A 127 6.06 5.92 15.23
N ALA A 128 6.12 7.15 14.69
CA ALA A 128 6.42 7.40 13.29
C ALA A 128 7.83 6.91 12.91
N MET A 129 8.85 7.33 13.66
CA MET A 129 10.25 6.92 13.45
C MET A 129 10.43 5.40 13.59
N GLU A 130 9.87 4.80 14.65
CA GLU A 130 9.90 3.35 14.86
C GLU A 130 9.30 2.60 13.65
N SER A 131 8.19 3.10 13.10
CA SER A 131 7.56 2.49 11.94
C SER A 131 8.39 2.66 10.67
N PHE A 132 8.95 3.84 10.40
CA PHE A 132 9.83 4.04 9.24
C PHE A 132 11.11 3.19 9.30
N ASP A 133 11.69 3.00 10.48
CA ASP A 133 12.87 2.15 10.67
C ASP A 133 12.52 0.67 10.40
N HIS A 134 11.34 0.20 10.82
CA HIS A 134 10.84 -1.12 10.45
C HIS A 134 10.65 -1.28 8.93
N ALA A 135 10.08 -0.28 8.26
CA ALA A 135 9.89 -0.31 6.82
C ALA A 135 11.23 -0.38 6.07
N LEU A 136 12.21 0.44 6.46
CA LEU A 136 13.56 0.42 5.88
C LEU A 136 14.27 -0.92 6.10
N THR A 137 14.06 -1.55 7.26
CA THR A 137 14.58 -2.88 7.56
C THR A 137 13.94 -3.95 6.67
N ALA A 138 12.62 -3.91 6.45
CA ALA A 138 11.93 -4.83 5.56
C ALA A 138 12.47 -4.77 4.11
N LEU A 139 12.83 -3.58 3.66
CA LEU A 139 13.39 -3.35 2.33
C LEU A 139 14.87 -3.73 2.20
N HIS A 140 15.56 -4.19 3.25
CA HIS A 140 16.97 -4.62 3.17
C HIS A 140 17.20 -5.61 2.01
N ASP A 141 18.16 -5.30 1.14
CA ASP A 141 18.47 -6.02 -0.10
C ASP A 141 17.29 -6.22 -1.09
N SER A 142 16.23 -5.41 -0.97
CA SER A 142 15.19 -5.29 -2.00
C SER A 142 15.59 -4.25 -3.05
N GLY A 143 15.12 -4.41 -4.29
CA GLY A 143 15.28 -3.41 -5.36
C GLY A 143 14.22 -2.30 -5.35
N ALA A 144 13.51 -2.08 -4.25
CA ALA A 144 12.42 -1.11 -4.14
C ALA A 144 12.92 0.29 -3.77
N GLU A 145 13.81 0.85 -4.60
CA GLU A 145 14.52 2.10 -4.30
C GLU A 145 13.59 3.32 -4.25
N GLU A 146 12.50 3.33 -5.03
CA GLU A 146 11.50 4.39 -4.99
C GLU A 146 10.82 4.44 -3.60
N LEU A 147 10.41 3.29 -3.08
CA LEU A 147 9.78 3.21 -1.76
C LEU A 147 10.77 3.57 -0.63
N ARG A 148 12.05 3.20 -0.77
CA ARG A 148 13.11 3.65 0.14
C ARG A 148 13.25 5.16 0.15
N ALA A 149 13.22 5.80 -1.02
CA ALA A 149 13.29 7.26 -1.12
C ALA A 149 12.08 7.93 -0.44
N VAL A 150 10.86 7.39 -0.61
CA VAL A 150 9.64 7.89 0.06
C VAL A 150 9.76 7.77 1.59
N LEU A 151 10.25 6.64 2.10
CA LEU A 151 10.47 6.43 3.53
C LEU A 151 11.46 7.43 4.12
N LEU A 152 12.58 7.67 3.43
CA LEU A 152 13.59 8.64 3.87
C LEU A 152 13.05 10.07 3.87
N GLN A 153 12.22 10.44 2.89
CA GLN A 153 11.55 11.76 2.88
C GLN A 153 10.57 11.90 4.05
N SER A 154 9.80 10.85 4.35
CA SER A 154 8.86 10.83 5.46
C SER A 154 9.59 10.95 6.80
N ARG A 155 10.69 10.19 6.97
CA ARG A 155 11.58 10.26 8.14
C ARG A 155 12.23 11.63 8.29
N ALA A 156 12.69 12.24 7.20
CA ALA A 156 13.24 13.60 7.21
C ALA A 156 12.22 14.65 7.65
N THR A 157 10.95 14.48 7.29
CA THR A 157 9.87 15.37 7.73
C THR A 157 9.71 15.33 9.25
N VAL A 158 9.72 14.14 9.86
CA VAL A 158 9.67 13.99 11.32
C VAL A 158 10.91 14.59 11.99
N LEU A 159 12.11 14.32 11.44
CA LEU A 159 13.37 14.84 12.00
C LEU A 159 13.41 16.38 11.98
N ARG A 160 12.92 17.00 10.90
CA ARG A 160 12.80 18.46 10.82
C ARG A 160 11.90 19.02 11.92
N ASP A 161 10.76 18.38 12.17
CA ASP A 161 9.82 18.82 13.21
C ASP A 161 10.37 18.61 14.62
N LEU A 162 11.30 17.66 14.79
CA LEU A 162 12.11 17.47 15.99
C LEU A 162 13.35 18.38 16.07
N GLU A 163 13.50 19.31 15.12
CA GLU A 163 14.65 20.22 14.97
C GLU A 163 16.01 19.51 14.74
N ASP A 164 16.01 18.22 14.38
CA ASP A 164 17.18 17.49 13.91
C ASP A 164 17.40 17.73 12.41
N TYR A 165 17.89 18.94 12.10
CA TYR A 165 18.12 19.36 10.72
C TYR A 165 19.26 18.60 10.03
N ASP A 166 20.26 18.14 10.79
CA ASP A 166 21.37 17.38 10.23
C ASP A 166 20.90 15.98 9.81
N GLY A 167 20.12 15.29 10.67
CA GLY A 167 19.49 14.03 10.33
C GLY A 167 18.49 14.16 9.17
N ALA A 168 17.66 15.21 9.17
CA ALA A 168 16.75 15.48 8.07
C ALA A 168 17.48 15.66 6.73
N ARG A 169 18.57 16.44 6.71
CA ARG A 169 19.40 16.65 5.52
C ARG A 169 20.03 15.37 5.02
N GLU A 170 20.55 14.54 5.92
CA GLU A 170 21.13 13.23 5.56
C GLU A 170 20.08 12.33 4.89
N ASN A 171 18.88 12.22 5.46
CA ASN A 171 17.81 11.40 4.91
C ASN A 171 17.38 11.89 3.52
N LEU A 172 17.21 13.21 3.33
CA LEU A 172 16.87 13.79 2.03
C LEU A 172 17.98 13.57 0.98
N HIS A 173 19.25 13.73 1.37
CA HIS A 173 20.37 13.49 0.46
C HIS A 173 20.40 12.04 -0.01
N THR A 174 20.21 11.09 0.91
CA THR A 174 20.14 9.66 0.57
C THR A 174 18.92 9.35 -0.31
N ALA A 175 17.75 9.96 -0.06
CA ALA A 175 16.58 9.80 -0.91
C ALA A 175 16.82 10.27 -2.35
N ILE A 176 17.56 11.36 -2.54
CA ILE A 176 17.92 11.88 -3.87
C ILE A 176 18.84 10.89 -4.61
N ILE A 177 19.78 10.24 -3.92
CA ILE A 177 20.66 9.23 -4.52
C ILE A 177 19.82 8.10 -5.11
N TYR A 178 18.91 7.52 -4.32
CA TYR A 178 18.01 6.46 -4.79
C TYR A 178 17.16 6.90 -6.00
N ASN A 179 16.61 8.11 -5.97
CA ASN A 179 15.84 8.64 -7.10
C ASN A 179 16.69 8.92 -8.35
N THR A 180 17.96 9.26 -8.19
CA THR A 180 18.87 9.58 -9.31
C THR A 180 19.37 8.30 -9.98
N GLU A 181 19.62 7.25 -9.20
CA GLU A 181 20.00 5.93 -9.72
C GLU A 181 18.87 5.27 -10.54
N LEU A 182 17.60 5.58 -10.25
CA LEU A 182 16.45 5.13 -11.04
C LEU A 182 16.31 5.81 -12.42
N ASN A 183 16.92 6.98 -12.62
CA ASN A 183 16.78 7.80 -13.83
C ASN A 183 17.96 7.65 -14.82
N ASN A 184 18.92 6.77 -14.53
CA ASN A 184 20.10 6.48 -15.37
C ASN A 184 20.05 5.05 -15.91
#